data_AF-B0EJT3-F1
#
_entry.id   AF-B0EJT3-F1
#
_cell.length_a   1.000
_cell.length_b   1.000
_cell.length_c   1.000
_cell.angle_alpha   90.00
_cell.angle_beta   90.00
_cell.angle_gamma   90.00
#
_symmetry.space_group_name_H-M   'P 1'
#
loop_
_entity.id
_entity.type
_entity.pdbx_description
1 polymer ?
#
loop_
_entity_poly.entity_id
_entity_poly.type
_entity_poly.pdbx_seq_one_letter_code
_entity_poly.pdbx_strand_id
1 'polypeptide(L)'
;MVSSRYSTYLQEKEQGNICKHIEYTQSDRKSYGNIIPSEVKSLGYKCFKYCSSLTTINIPSSINELGSWCFRECSSLKSINIPSSISELGNGCFNGCTSLKSINIPSPISEIGEDCFYLCPSLTSINIPSSITSFGDGCFYGCGCEKELMKNKRIPRDCFNKW
;
A
#
# COMPACT_ATOMS: atom_id res chain seq x y z
N MET A 1 2.36 -21.92 10.99
CA MET A 1 1.90 -21.97 9.57
C MET A 1 3.04 -21.48 8.72
N VAL A 2 3.40 -22.19 7.65
CA VAL A 2 4.48 -21.75 6.76
C VAL A 2 3.92 -20.60 5.91
N SER A 3 4.45 -19.40 6.12
CA SER A 3 4.31 -18.31 5.15
C SER A 3 5.25 -18.63 4.00
N SER A 4 4.72 -18.72 2.78
CA SER A 4 5.48 -19.07 1.59
C SER A 4 5.37 -17.97 0.55
N ARG A 5 6.50 -17.61 -0.08
CA ARG A 5 6.48 -16.76 -1.27
C ARG A 5 5.70 -17.46 -2.39
N TYR A 6 5.13 -16.70 -3.33
CA TYR A 6 4.32 -17.25 -4.40
C TYR A 6 5.07 -18.29 -5.25
N SER A 7 6.34 -18.03 -5.60
CA SER A 7 7.21 -19.00 -6.28
C SER A 7 7.39 -20.32 -5.51
N THR A 8 7.57 -20.26 -4.19
CA THR A 8 7.64 -21.46 -3.34
C THR A 8 6.28 -22.17 -3.30
N TYR A 9 5.18 -21.44 -3.19
CA TYR A 9 3.84 -22.01 -3.24
C TYR A 9 3.60 -22.85 -4.51
N LEU A 10 4.09 -22.41 -5.67
CA LEU A 10 3.96 -23.18 -6.91
C LEU A 10 4.65 -24.55 -6.82
N GLN A 11 5.85 -24.62 -6.23
CA GLN A 11 6.59 -25.87 -6.04
C GLN A 11 5.91 -26.79 -5.01
N GLU A 12 5.42 -26.21 -3.91
CA GLU A 12 4.70 -26.93 -2.86
C GLU A 12 3.37 -27.50 -3.38
N LYS A 13 2.67 -26.75 -4.22
CA LYS A 13 1.41 -27.17 -4.84
C LYS A 13 1.60 -28.40 -5.73
N GLU A 14 2.70 -28.48 -6.49
CA GLU A 14 3.04 -29.65 -7.30
C GLU A 14 3.27 -30.91 -6.46
N GLN A 15 3.75 -30.73 -5.21
CA GLN A 15 3.96 -31.81 -4.25
C GLN A 15 2.69 -32.17 -3.45
N GLY A 16 1.56 -31.50 -3.72
CA GLY A 16 0.30 -31.70 -2.99
C GLY A 16 0.26 -31.02 -1.61
N ASN A 17 1.23 -30.15 -1.30
CA ASN A 17 1.29 -29.44 -0.02
C ASN A 17 0.34 -28.22 -0.02
N ILE A 18 -0.20 -27.90 1.17
CA ILE A 18 -1.17 -26.82 1.35
C ILE A 18 -0.50 -25.60 1.98
N CYS A 19 -0.39 -24.51 1.20
CA CYS A 19 0.06 -23.21 1.69
C CYS A 19 -1.14 -22.32 2.05
N LYS A 20 -1.18 -21.80 3.28
CA LYS A 20 -2.30 -20.97 3.78
C LYS A 20 -2.04 -19.46 3.69
N HIS A 21 -0.77 -19.06 3.78
CA HIS A 21 -0.34 -17.66 3.67
C HIS A 21 0.66 -17.56 2.53
N ILE A 22 0.18 -17.04 1.40
CA ILE A 22 0.97 -16.89 0.18
C ILE A 22 1.26 -15.40 0.00
N GLU A 23 2.53 -15.05 0.08
CA GLU A 23 3.01 -13.67 -0.12
C GLU A 23 3.49 -13.49 -1.56
N TYR A 24 3.04 -12.43 -2.23
CA TYR A 24 3.60 -12.01 -3.52
C TYR A 24 4.70 -11.00 -3.28
N THR A 25 5.94 -11.41 -3.55
CA THR A 25 7.13 -10.58 -3.30
C THR A 25 7.53 -9.78 -4.53
N GLN A 26 8.47 -8.85 -4.34
CA GLN A 26 9.10 -8.16 -5.47
C GLN A 26 9.77 -9.14 -6.45
N SER A 27 10.36 -10.24 -5.95
CA SER A 27 10.97 -11.26 -6.81
C SER A 27 9.90 -11.99 -7.63
N ASP A 28 8.79 -12.37 -7.00
CA ASP A 28 7.66 -12.99 -7.71
C ASP A 28 7.12 -12.03 -8.78
N ARG A 29 6.93 -10.75 -8.47
CA ARG A 29 6.53 -9.72 -9.45
C ARG A 29 7.49 -9.61 -10.64
N LYS A 30 8.80 -9.72 -10.41
CA LYS A 30 9.80 -9.71 -11.50
C LYS A 30 9.68 -10.94 -12.40
N SER A 31 9.27 -12.09 -11.86
CA SER A 31 9.12 -13.34 -12.59
C SER A 31 7.76 -13.51 -13.28
N TYR A 32 6.67 -13.10 -12.63
CA TYR A 32 5.30 -13.37 -13.05
C TYR A 32 4.52 -12.09 -13.45
N GLY A 33 5.10 -10.91 -13.26
CA GLY A 33 4.53 -9.63 -13.67
C GLY A 33 3.66 -8.95 -12.61
N ASN A 34 2.88 -7.95 -13.04
CA ASN A 34 2.11 -7.08 -12.15
C ASN A 34 0.70 -7.62 -11.82
N ILE A 35 0.26 -8.70 -12.48
CA ILE A 35 -1.04 -9.32 -12.19
C ILE A 35 -0.89 -10.16 -10.93
N ILE A 36 -1.65 -9.82 -9.88
CA ILE A 36 -1.61 -10.51 -8.60
C ILE A 36 -2.47 -11.78 -8.70
N PRO A 37 -1.90 -12.99 -8.50
CA PRO A 37 -2.67 -14.24 -8.49
C PRO A 37 -3.69 -14.30 -7.35
N SER A 38 -4.83 -14.96 -7.57
CA SER A 38 -5.96 -14.99 -6.62
C SER A 38 -5.67 -15.78 -5.34
N GLU A 39 -4.67 -16.66 -5.35
CA GLU A 39 -4.25 -17.43 -4.18
C GLU A 39 -3.45 -16.58 -3.18
N VAL A 40 -2.87 -15.46 -3.64
CA VAL A 40 -2.08 -14.55 -2.81
C VAL A 40 -2.95 -13.92 -1.71
N LYS A 41 -2.35 -13.82 -0.51
CA LYS A 41 -2.96 -13.24 0.69
C LYS A 41 -2.29 -11.93 1.13
N SER A 42 -1.04 -11.70 0.76
CA SER A 42 -0.32 -10.47 1.11
C SER A 42 0.61 -10.01 -0.01
N LEU A 43 0.85 -8.71 -0.09
CA LEU A 43 1.91 -8.13 -0.93
C LEU A 43 3.12 -7.82 -0.06
N GLY A 44 4.27 -8.39 -0.36
CA GLY A 44 5.43 -8.29 0.50
C GLY A 44 6.13 -6.93 0.48
N TYR A 45 7.15 -6.79 1.33
CA TYR A 45 8.03 -5.62 1.40
C TYR A 45 8.49 -5.16 0.00
N LYS A 46 8.28 -3.87 -0.32
CA LYS A 46 8.69 -3.25 -1.59
C LYS A 46 8.17 -3.97 -2.86
N CYS A 47 7.07 -4.72 -2.78
CA CYS A 47 6.59 -5.58 -3.88
C CYS A 47 6.54 -4.85 -5.23
N PHE A 48 5.91 -3.67 -5.26
CA PHE A 48 5.77 -2.80 -6.45
C PHE A 48 6.67 -1.56 -6.42
N LYS A 49 7.70 -1.51 -5.56
CA LYS A 49 8.62 -0.36 -5.49
C LYS A 49 9.22 -0.06 -6.87
N TYR A 50 9.21 1.21 -7.26
CA TYR A 50 9.70 1.73 -8.55
C TYR A 50 8.99 1.17 -9.79
N CYS A 51 7.75 0.67 -9.67
CA CYS A 51 6.93 0.35 -10.84
C CYS A 51 6.45 1.65 -11.53
N SER A 52 7.37 2.39 -12.16
CA SER A 52 7.14 3.72 -12.73
C SER A 52 6.20 3.74 -13.93
N SER A 53 5.95 2.61 -14.59
CA SER A 53 4.96 2.47 -15.66
C SER A 53 3.57 2.07 -15.18
N LEU A 54 3.41 1.72 -13.90
CA LEU A 54 2.13 1.28 -13.34
C LEU A 54 1.20 2.47 -13.19
N THR A 55 0.14 2.52 -13.99
CA THR A 55 -0.86 3.61 -13.95
C THR A 55 -2.07 3.30 -13.07
N THR A 56 -2.38 2.01 -12.95
CA THR A 56 -3.45 1.43 -12.12
C THR A 56 -3.04 0.02 -11.71
N ILE A 57 -3.63 -0.50 -10.64
CA ILE A 57 -3.48 -1.89 -10.21
C ILE A 57 -4.80 -2.39 -9.64
N ASN A 58 -5.16 -3.63 -9.99
CA ASN A 58 -6.25 -4.35 -9.36
C ASN A 58 -5.68 -5.19 -8.20
N ILE A 59 -5.98 -4.82 -6.95
CA ILE A 59 -5.63 -5.62 -5.77
C ILE A 59 -6.80 -6.55 -5.47
N PRO A 60 -6.63 -7.88 -5.54
CA PRO A 60 -7.69 -8.83 -5.22
C PRO A 60 -8.20 -8.67 -3.78
N SER A 61 -9.48 -8.94 -3.55
CA SER A 61 -10.09 -8.93 -2.21
C SER A 61 -9.55 -10.01 -1.26
N SER A 62 -8.76 -10.96 -1.78
CA SER A 62 -8.04 -11.96 -0.98
C SER A 62 -6.84 -11.36 -0.23
N ILE A 63 -6.36 -10.19 -0.65
CA ILE A 63 -5.20 -9.52 -0.04
C ILE A 63 -5.63 -8.86 1.26
N ASN A 64 -5.00 -9.23 2.37
CA ASN A 64 -5.26 -8.68 3.70
C ASN A 64 -4.09 -7.83 4.26
N GLU A 65 -2.96 -7.79 3.55
CA GLU A 65 -1.77 -7.05 3.99
C GLU A 65 -1.04 -6.41 2.80
N LEU A 66 -0.60 -5.16 2.99
CA LEU A 66 0.31 -4.42 2.11
C LEU A 66 1.61 -4.15 2.87
N GLY A 67 2.69 -4.83 2.50
CA GLY A 67 3.99 -4.68 3.15
C GLY A 67 4.56 -3.26 3.00
N SER A 68 5.47 -2.90 3.90
CA SER A 68 6.07 -1.57 3.90
C SER A 68 6.69 -1.22 2.54
N TRP A 69 6.52 0.03 2.12
CA TRP A 69 7.00 0.57 0.86
C TRP A 69 6.48 -0.15 -0.39
N CYS A 70 5.33 -0.86 -0.30
CA CYS A 70 4.81 -1.71 -1.38
C CYS A 70 4.72 -0.97 -2.73
N PHE A 71 4.13 0.23 -2.78
CA PHE A 71 3.99 1.05 -3.99
C PHE A 71 4.91 2.27 -4.02
N ARG A 72 5.99 2.27 -3.22
CA ARG A 72 6.92 3.40 -3.16
C ARG A 72 7.45 3.74 -4.56
N GLU A 73 7.28 4.99 -4.96
CA GLU A 73 7.73 5.55 -6.24
C GLU A 73 7.14 4.86 -7.47
N CYS A 74 5.89 4.40 -7.36
CA CYS A 74 5.04 4.17 -8.52
C CYS A 74 4.60 5.52 -9.12
N SER A 75 5.54 6.24 -9.72
CA SER A 75 5.38 7.64 -10.13
C SER A 75 4.26 7.90 -11.14
N SER A 76 3.84 6.89 -11.91
CA SER A 76 2.70 6.99 -12.85
C SER A 76 1.36 6.52 -12.27
N LEU A 77 1.32 6.01 -11.03
CA LEU A 77 0.10 5.46 -10.43
C LEU A 77 -0.89 6.60 -10.18
N LYS A 78 -2.04 6.57 -10.86
CA LYS A 78 -3.03 7.67 -10.82
C LYS A 78 -4.12 7.44 -9.79
N SER A 79 -4.50 6.19 -9.59
CA SER A 79 -5.53 5.75 -8.66
C SER A 79 -5.24 4.32 -8.20
N ILE A 80 -5.75 3.98 -7.03
CA ILE A 80 -5.69 2.64 -6.47
C ILE A 80 -6.94 2.38 -5.62
N ASN A 81 -7.50 1.18 -5.74
CA ASN A 81 -8.59 0.72 -4.90
C ASN A 81 -8.01 -0.19 -3.81
N ILE A 82 -8.12 0.23 -2.55
CA ILE A 82 -7.68 -0.56 -1.41
C ILE A 82 -8.80 -1.54 -1.01
N PRO A 83 -8.54 -2.86 -0.97
CA PRO A 83 -9.53 -3.83 -0.52
C PRO A 83 -9.97 -3.58 0.93
N SER A 84 -11.23 -3.86 1.24
CA SER A 84 -11.76 -3.76 2.62
C SER A 84 -11.19 -4.81 3.59
N SER A 85 -10.42 -5.78 3.09
CA SER A 85 -9.68 -6.76 3.90
C SER A 85 -8.39 -6.20 4.52
N ILE A 86 -7.94 -5.01 4.10
CA ILE A 86 -6.75 -4.33 4.66
C ILE A 86 -7.12 -3.59 5.94
N SER A 87 -6.35 -3.78 7.02
CA SER A 87 -6.52 -3.09 8.31
C SER A 87 -5.58 -1.90 8.53
N GLU A 88 -4.52 -1.78 7.73
CA GLU A 88 -3.49 -0.74 7.87
C GLU A 88 -2.86 -0.37 6.53
N LEU A 89 -2.43 0.89 6.40
CA LEU A 89 -1.53 1.31 5.31
C LEU A 89 -0.12 1.42 5.87
N GLY A 90 0.71 0.38 5.67
CA GLY A 90 2.04 0.32 6.26
C GLY A 90 3.00 1.44 5.82
N ASN A 91 4.14 1.53 6.51
CA ASN A 91 5.12 2.60 6.32
C ASN A 91 5.50 2.79 4.85
N GLY A 92 5.37 4.03 4.38
CA GLY A 92 5.80 4.47 3.07
C GLY A 92 5.11 3.79 1.90
N CYS A 93 3.95 3.17 2.13
CA CYS A 93 3.26 2.34 1.13
C CYS A 93 3.09 3.06 -0.22
N PHE A 94 2.78 4.36 -0.22
CA PHE A 94 2.61 5.20 -1.41
C PHE A 94 3.62 6.34 -1.50
N ASN A 95 4.70 6.33 -0.74
CA ASN A 95 5.71 7.39 -0.74
C ASN A 95 6.24 7.63 -2.17
N GLY A 96 6.23 8.88 -2.63
CA GLY A 96 6.70 9.26 -3.95
C GLY A 96 5.77 8.84 -5.11
N CYS A 97 4.52 8.48 -4.85
CA CYS A 97 3.51 8.27 -5.89
C CYS A 97 3.06 9.61 -6.49
N THR A 98 3.93 10.24 -7.27
CA THR A 98 3.77 11.63 -7.72
C THR A 98 2.57 11.89 -8.61
N SER A 99 2.01 10.88 -9.28
CA SER A 99 0.78 11.00 -10.09
C SER A 99 -0.51 10.62 -9.37
N LEU A 100 -0.46 10.14 -8.11
CA LEU A 100 -1.63 9.67 -7.39
C LEU A 100 -2.55 10.86 -7.08
N LYS A 101 -3.74 10.89 -7.68
CA LYS A 101 -4.64 12.05 -7.58
C LYS A 101 -5.60 11.98 -6.40
N SER A 102 -6.09 10.77 -6.14
CA SER A 102 -7.02 10.48 -5.06
C SER A 102 -6.83 9.03 -4.61
N ILE A 103 -7.20 8.78 -3.36
CA ILE A 103 -7.25 7.44 -2.78
C ILE A 103 -8.46 7.36 -1.85
N ASN A 104 -9.20 6.25 -1.94
CA ASN A 104 -10.27 5.94 -1.01
C ASN A 104 -9.74 5.02 0.09
N ILE A 105 -9.75 5.49 1.33
CA ILE A 105 -9.38 4.68 2.50
C ILE A 105 -10.64 3.96 3.02
N PRO A 106 -10.75 2.63 2.91
CA PRO A 106 -11.90 1.90 3.44
C PRO A 106 -11.91 1.92 4.98
N SER A 107 -13.11 1.81 5.56
CA SER A 107 -13.35 1.92 7.00
C SER A 107 -12.67 0.88 7.92
N PRO A 108 -12.23 -0.30 7.48
CA PRO A 108 -11.49 -1.22 8.34
C PRO A 108 -10.07 -0.74 8.66
N ILE A 109 -9.55 0.24 7.92
CA ILE A 109 -8.21 0.77 8.16
C ILE A 109 -8.23 1.64 9.41
N SER A 110 -7.31 1.34 10.32
CA SER A 110 -7.13 2.06 11.59
C SER A 110 -5.82 2.84 11.70
N GLU A 111 -4.86 2.54 10.81
CA GLU A 111 -3.52 3.11 10.84
C GLU A 111 -3.04 3.55 9.45
N ILE A 112 -2.38 4.71 9.43
CA ILE A 112 -1.57 5.21 8.31
C ILE A 112 -0.13 5.28 8.82
N GLY A 113 0.76 4.45 8.28
CA GLY A 113 2.15 4.36 8.72
C GLY A 113 3.01 5.57 8.37
N GLU A 114 4.24 5.58 8.89
CA GLU A 114 5.25 6.61 8.65
C GLU A 114 5.44 6.82 7.14
N ASP A 115 5.54 8.07 6.69
CA ASP A 115 5.78 8.46 5.30
C ASP A 115 4.76 7.90 4.27
N CYS A 116 3.61 7.37 4.68
CA CYS A 116 2.72 6.60 3.79
C CYS A 116 2.38 7.32 2.47
N PHE A 117 2.09 8.62 2.52
CA PHE A 117 1.85 9.50 1.36
C PHE A 117 2.88 10.63 1.22
N TYR A 118 4.08 10.44 1.78
CA TYR A 118 5.17 11.40 1.70
C TYR A 118 5.55 11.70 0.24
N LEU A 119 5.67 12.97 -0.11
CA LEU A 119 5.92 13.48 -1.47
C LEU A 119 4.94 12.94 -2.52
N CYS A 120 3.64 12.99 -2.22
CA CYS A 120 2.55 12.76 -3.18
C CYS A 120 1.89 14.09 -3.62
N PRO A 121 2.56 14.95 -4.40
CA PRO A 121 2.08 16.30 -4.70
C PRO A 121 0.78 16.36 -5.51
N SER A 122 0.47 15.31 -6.29
CA SER A 122 -0.80 15.23 -7.04
C SER A 122 -1.99 14.82 -6.18
N LEU A 123 -1.78 14.36 -4.94
CA LEU A 123 -2.84 13.89 -4.06
C LEU A 123 -3.57 15.10 -3.47
N THR A 124 -4.56 15.61 -4.20
CA THR A 124 -5.27 16.85 -3.85
C THR A 124 -6.52 16.62 -3.01
N SER A 125 -6.95 15.36 -2.84
CA SER A 125 -8.06 15.00 -1.96
C SER A 125 -7.87 13.60 -1.39
N ILE A 126 -8.04 13.50 -0.08
CA ILE A 126 -8.09 12.23 0.65
C ILE A 126 -9.14 12.36 1.77
N ASN A 127 -10.04 11.40 1.85
CA ASN A 127 -10.98 11.31 2.96
C ASN A 127 -10.31 10.53 4.11
N ILE A 128 -10.27 11.12 5.30
CA ILE A 128 -9.73 10.47 6.51
C ILE A 128 -10.91 9.96 7.35
N PRO A 129 -11.24 8.65 7.27
CA PRO A 129 -12.39 8.11 7.99
C PRO A 129 -12.19 8.19 9.52
N SER A 130 -13.28 8.08 10.28
CA SER A 130 -13.24 8.05 11.75
C SER A 130 -12.50 6.83 12.32
N SER A 131 -12.37 5.76 11.53
CA SER A 131 -11.64 4.55 11.89
C SER A 131 -10.13 4.77 12.06
N ILE A 132 -9.54 5.77 11.40
CA ILE A 132 -8.11 6.08 11.55
C ILE A 132 -7.88 6.71 12.92
N THR A 133 -7.15 5.98 13.75
CA THR A 133 -6.77 6.36 15.11
C THR A 133 -5.27 6.52 15.29
N SER A 134 -4.46 5.96 14.38
CA SER A 134 -3.00 6.01 14.41
C SER A 134 -2.46 6.64 13.12
N PHE A 135 -1.49 7.55 13.28
CA PHE A 135 -0.81 8.23 12.19
C PHE A 135 0.69 8.19 12.43
N GLY A 136 1.44 7.75 11.44
CA GLY A 136 2.89 7.79 11.45
C GLY A 136 3.42 9.15 11.05
N ASP A 137 4.65 9.39 11.48
CA ASP A 137 5.41 10.59 11.21
C ASP A 137 5.57 10.84 9.70
N GLY A 138 5.49 12.11 9.28
CA GLY A 138 5.67 12.51 7.88
C GLY A 138 4.65 11.95 6.89
N CYS A 139 3.62 11.22 7.33
CA CYS A 139 2.75 10.45 6.43
C CYS A 139 2.00 11.28 5.38
N PHE A 140 1.89 12.60 5.56
CA PHE A 140 1.28 13.54 4.62
C PHE A 140 2.23 14.67 4.17
N TYR A 141 3.52 14.62 4.53
CA TYR A 141 4.45 15.68 4.13
C TYR A 141 4.58 15.77 2.61
N GLY A 142 4.40 16.97 2.06
CA GLY A 142 4.51 17.22 0.63
C GLY A 142 3.38 16.62 -0.21
N CYS A 143 2.27 16.23 0.40
CA CYS A 143 1.07 15.83 -0.34
C CYS A 143 0.27 17.06 -0.82
N GLY A 144 -0.44 16.94 -1.94
CA GLY A 144 -1.16 18.06 -2.55
C GLY A 144 -2.29 18.66 -1.69
N CYS A 145 -2.82 17.87 -0.74
CA CYS A 145 -3.89 18.25 0.20
C CYS A 145 -3.39 18.58 1.61
N GLU A 146 -2.07 18.69 1.82
CA GLU A 146 -1.46 18.93 3.13
C GLU A 146 -2.14 20.07 3.91
N LYS A 147 -2.33 21.22 3.28
CA LYS A 147 -2.95 22.40 3.89
C LYS A 147 -4.41 22.17 4.33
N GLU A 148 -5.16 21.36 3.60
CA GLU A 148 -6.53 21.01 3.97
C GLU A 148 -6.55 20.02 5.14
N LEU A 149 -5.66 19.02 5.11
CA LEU A 149 -5.50 18.05 6.20
C LEU A 149 -5.05 18.70 7.50
N MET A 150 -4.20 19.73 7.44
CA MET A 150 -3.77 20.50 8.62
C MET A 150 -4.91 21.20 9.38
N LYS A 151 -6.11 21.35 8.77
CA LYS A 151 -7.31 21.88 9.43
C LYS A 151 -8.01 20.81 10.29
N ASN A 152 -7.76 19.52 10.03
CA ASN A 152 -8.33 18.43 10.79
C ASN A 152 -7.57 18.21 12.11
N LYS A 153 -8.22 18.52 13.23
CA LYS A 153 -7.64 18.42 14.58
C LYS A 153 -7.31 17.00 15.02
N ARG A 154 -7.84 15.96 14.34
CA ARG A 154 -7.52 14.55 14.63
C ARG A 154 -6.15 14.12 14.11
N ILE A 155 -5.56 14.88 13.18
CA ILE A 155 -4.28 14.53 12.55
C ILE A 155 -3.15 15.21 13.34
N PRO A 156 -2.20 14.46 13.92
CA PRO A 156 -1.03 15.02 14.58
C PRO A 156 -0.21 15.94 13.67
N ARG A 157 0.52 16.89 14.26
CA ARG A 157 1.37 17.82 13.48
C ARG A 157 2.56 17.12 12.83
N ASP A 158 3.08 16.07 13.46
CA ASP A 158 4.24 15.33 12.98
C ASP A 158 3.98 14.60 11.65
N CYS A 159 2.71 14.36 11.32
CA CYS A 159 2.30 13.85 10.00
C CYS A 159 2.71 14.77 8.84
N PHE A 160 3.04 16.03 9.11
CA PHE A 160 3.38 17.06 8.13
C PHE A 160 4.83 17.56 8.25
N ASN A 161 5.68 16.89 9.02
CA ASN A 161 7.09 17.28 9.17
C ASN A 161 7.99 16.52 8.18
N LYS A 162 9.06 17.19 7.73
CA LYS A 162 10.16 16.56 7.00
C LYS A 162 11.15 15.99 8.01
N TRP A 163 11.58 14.75 7.78
CA TRP A 163 12.63 14.08 8.55
C TRP A 163 13.96 14.10 7.79
#